data_AF-A0A965XXQ3-F1
#
_entry.id   AF-A0A965XXQ3-F1
#
_cell.length_a   1.000
_cell.length_b   1.000
_cell.length_c   1.000
_cell.angle_alpha   90.00
_cell.angle_beta   90.00
_cell.angle_gamma   90.00
#
_symmetry.space_group_name_H-M   'P 1'
#
loop_
_entity.id
_entity.type
_entity.pdbx_description
1 polymer ?
#
loop_
_entity_poly.entity_id
_entity_poly.type
_entity_poly.pdbx_seq_one_letter_code
_entity_poly.pdbx_strand_id
1 'polypeptide(L)' 'MAQKPSIPKGTRDFGPLETARRDYIFNTIRDKFKLYGYSPIETPAMENLSTLLGKYGEEGD' A
#
# COMPACT_ATOMS: atom_id res chain seq x y z
N MET A 1 20.69 28.87 -3.17
CA MET A 1 19.77 28.59 -2.04
C MET A 1 19.48 27.10 -2.07
N ALA A 2 19.61 26.39 -0.94
CA ALA A 2 19.32 24.96 -0.91
C ALA A 2 17.81 24.72 -1.08
N GLN A 3 17.43 23.81 -1.97
CA GLN A 3 16.04 23.46 -2.20
C GLN A 3 15.49 22.74 -0.96
N LYS A 4 14.37 23.19 -0.42
CA LYS A 4 13.72 22.49 0.70
C LYS A 4 13.29 21.10 0.23
N PRO A 5 13.59 20.04 1.00
CA PRO A 5 13.11 18.71 0.65
C PRO A 5 11.58 18.69 0.68
N SER A 6 10.99 17.97 -0.27
CA SER A 6 9.54 17.77 -0.39
C SER A 6 9.26 16.32 -0.79
N ILE A 7 8.14 15.80 -0.31
CA ILE A 7 7.66 14.48 -0.72
C ILE A 7 7.06 14.53 -2.15
N PRO A 8 7.09 13.42 -2.90
CA PRO A 8 6.46 13.35 -4.23
C PRO A 8 4.98 13.74 -4.17
N LYS A 9 4.50 14.43 -5.20
CA LYS A 9 3.08 14.80 -5.30
C LYS A 9 2.19 13.56 -5.21
N GLY A 10 1.12 13.64 -4.41
CA GLY A 10 0.19 12.52 -4.20
C GLY A 10 0.60 11.59 -3.05
N THR A 11 1.71 11.86 -2.36
CA THR A 11 2.13 11.12 -1.15
C THR A 11 1.91 11.97 0.12
N ARG A 12 1.90 11.32 1.29
CA ARG A 12 1.81 11.97 2.60
C ARG A 12 2.50 11.15 3.68
N ASP A 13 3.03 11.84 4.69
CA ASP A 13 3.50 11.20 5.92
C ASP A 13 2.32 10.88 6.85
N PHE A 14 2.50 9.87 7.71
CA PHE A 14 1.54 9.51 8.75
C PHE A 14 2.17 9.68 10.13
N GLY A 15 1.52 10.46 10.99
CA GLY A 15 1.94 10.66 12.37
C GLY A 15 1.61 9.46 13.28
N PRO A 16 2.12 9.44 14.54
CA PRO A 16 1.92 8.31 15.45
C PRO A 16 0.45 7.91 15.67
N LEU A 17 -0.46 8.89 15.82
CA LEU A 17 -1.89 8.63 16.02
C LEU A 17 -2.54 7.99 14.79
N GLU A 18 -2.15 8.40 13.59
CA GLU A 18 -2.68 7.86 12.34
C GLU A 18 -2.17 6.44 12.11
N THR A 19 -0.88 6.20 12.34
CA THR A 19 -0.27 4.87 12.26
C THR A 19 -0.94 3.91 13.24
N ALA A 20 -1.11 4.29 14.51
CA ALA A 20 -1.76 3.45 15.50
C ALA A 20 -3.21 3.07 15.12
N ARG A 21 -3.97 4.01 14.55
CA ARG A 21 -5.34 3.74 14.06
C ARG A 21 -5.34 2.80 12.85
N ARG A 22 -4.39 2.96 11.94
CA ARG A 22 -4.23 2.07 10.77
C ARG A 22 -3.87 0.65 11.20
N ASP A 23 -2.96 0.51 12.16
CA ASP A 23 -2.56 -0.80 12.69
C ASP A 23 -3.74 -1.54 13.32
N TYR A 24 -4.60 -0.84 14.08
CA TYR A 24 -5.83 -1.42 14.61
C TYR A 24 -6.74 -1.99 13.51
N ILE A 25 -6.93 -1.24 12.42
CA ILE A 25 -7.74 -1.68 11.28
C ILE A 25 -7.11 -2.91 10.61
N PHE A 26 -5.82 -2.85 10.29
CA PHE A 26 -5.12 -3.96 9.64
C PHE A 26 -5.11 -5.22 10.49
N ASN A 27 -4.90 -5.11 11.81
CA ASN A 27 -4.93 -6.24 12.72
C ASN A 27 -6.32 -6.88 12.77
N THR A 28 -7.38 -6.08 12.89
CA THR A 28 -8.76 -6.57 12.86
C THR A 28 -9.05 -7.36 11.60
N ILE A 29 -8.67 -6.84 10.43
CA ILE A 29 -8.87 -7.51 9.14
C ILE A 29 -8.06 -8.81 9.06
N ARG A 30 -6.77 -8.75 9.44
CA ARG A 30 -5.86 -9.92 9.40
C ARG A 30 -6.37 -11.05 10.28
N ASP A 31 -6.88 -10.74 11.47
CA ASP A 31 -7.40 -11.75 12.40
C ASP A 31 -8.65 -12.45 11.84
N LYS A 32 -9.51 -11.72 11.12
CA LYS A 32 -10.64 -12.32 10.40
C LYS A 32 -10.18 -13.24 9.28
N PHE A 33 -9.23 -12.82 8.44
CA PHE A 33 -8.71 -13.71 7.39
C PHE A 33 -8.07 -14.98 7.96
N LYS A 34 -7.30 -14.87 9.04
CA LYS A 34 -6.72 -16.02 9.74
C LYS A 34 -7.79 -16.98 10.27
N LEU A 35 -8.90 -16.47 10.80
CA LEU A 35 -10.02 -17.30 11.28
C LEU A 35 -10.58 -18.23 10.20
N TYR A 36 -10.55 -17.80 8.93
CA TYR A 36 -11.01 -18.58 7.78
C TYR A 36 -9.88 -19.37 7.09
N GLY A 37 -8.70 -19.47 7.69
CA GLY A 37 -7.59 -20.29 7.19
C GLY A 37 -6.78 -19.66 6.04
N TYR A 38 -6.99 -18.38 5.74
CA TYR A 38 -6.18 -17.69 4.73
C TYR A 38 -4.76 -17.42 5.26
N SER A 39 -3.78 -17.66 4.39
CA SER A 39 -2.37 -17.34 4.67
C SER A 39 -1.96 -16.06 3.93
N PRO A 40 -1.22 -15.15 4.58
CA PRO A 40 -0.73 -13.94 3.92
C PRO A 40 0.35 -14.30 2.89
N ILE A 41 0.38 -13.55 1.78
CA ILE A 41 1.50 -13.51 0.85
C ILE A 41 1.87 -12.05 0.62
N GLU A 42 3.14 -11.78 0.34
CA GLU A 42 3.63 -10.47 -0.02
C GLU A 42 4.41 -10.57 -1.33
N THR A 43 4.22 -9.60 -2.20
CA THR A 43 4.92 -9.48 -3.48
C THR A 43 5.74 -8.20 -3.50
N PRO A 44 6.78 -8.10 -4.33
CA PRO A 44 7.56 -6.87 -4.48
C PRO A 44 6.67 -5.66 -4.79
N ALA A 45 7.08 -4.48 -4.30
CA ALA A 45 6.35 -3.23 -4.54
C ALA A 45 6.45 -2.75 -6.01
N MET A 46 7.44 -3.24 -6.76
CA MET A 46 7.63 -2.96 -8.18
C MET A 46 7.55 -4.27 -8.96
N GLU A 47 6.76 -4.27 -10.02
CA GLU A 47 6.59 -5.38 -10.95
C GLU A 47 7.06 -4.98 -12.35
N ASN A 48 7.34 -5.96 -13.20
CA ASN A 48 7.67 -5.70 -14.60
C ASN A 48 6.48 -5.07 -15.33
N LEU A 49 6.73 -4.11 -16.22
CA LEU A 49 5.68 -3.44 -17.00
C LEU A 49 4.81 -4.45 -17.76
N SER A 50 5.42 -5.46 -18.38
CA SER A 50 4.70 -6.52 -19.10
C SER A 50 3.74 -7.33 -18.22
N THR A 51 3.94 -7.35 -16.90
CA THR A 51 3.03 -7.99 -15.95
C THR A 51 1.75 -7.16 -15.75
N LEU A 52 1.86 -5.84 -15.83
CA LEU A 52 0.78 -4.88 -15.52
C LEU A 52 -0.01 -4.44 -16.75
N LEU A 53 0.61 -4.42 -17.93
CA LEU A 53 -0.02 -3.98 -19.18
C LEU A 53 -1.29 -4.79 -19.53
N GLY A 54 -2.33 -4.06 -19.94
CA GLY A 54 -3.61 -4.65 -20.37
C GLY A 54 -4.45 -5.28 -19.25
N LYS A 55 -4.06 -5.16 -17.98
CA LYS A 55 -4.84 -5.66 -16.82
C LYS A 55 -5.89 -4.67 -16.32
N TYR A 56 -5.69 -3.39 -16.58
CA TYR A 56 -6.47 -2.31 -15.98
C TYR A 56 -7.29 -1.49 -16.99
N GLY A 57 -7.34 -1.90 -18.26
CA GLY A 57 -8.04 -1.16 -19.32
C GLY A 57 -7.40 0.21 -19.61
N GLU A 58 -8.15 1.12 -20.24
CA GLU A 58 -7.65 2.45 -20.64
C GLU A 58 -7.33 3.38 -19.45
N GLU A 59 -7.78 3.07 -18.22
CA GLU A 59 -7.47 3.88 -17.03
C GLU A 59 -6.11 3.52 -16.39
N GLY A 60 -5.49 2.40 -16.80
CA GLY A 60 -4.22 1.94 -16.24
C GLY A 60 -3.05 1.84 -17.23
N ASP A 61 -3.28 2.18 -18.51
CA ASP A 61 -2.25 2.44 -19.54
C ASP A 61 -2.02 3.95 -19.68
#